data_AF-A0A9K3HRZ7-F1
#
_entry.id   AF-A0A9K3HRZ7-F1
#
_cell.length_a   1.000
_cell.length_b   1.000
_cell.length_c   1.000
_cell.angle_alpha   90.00
_cell.angle_beta   90.00
_cell.angle_gamma   90.00
#
_symmetry.space_group_name_H-M   'P 1'
#
loop_
_entity.id
_entity.type
_entity.pdbx_description
1 polymer ?
#
loop_
_entity_poly.entity_id
_entity_poly.type
_entity_poly.pdbx_seq_one_letter_code
_entity_poly.pdbx_strand_id
1 'polypeptide(L)'
;MIARALDKFFNKGGKFYFSSYSPLAGLKGTKGLILGGLRVVKQPLSIFDGGRQLLANLLQTNISGLTGLVGFNHDRSVIRPSFDIISVVVNQGWVLGYWSNHSGPLISLSRLRETLYAKPLNRSSSNQHLRSVVWLRNTTEKPHGWEFSNNNRPLRIEVPLDHV
;
A
#
# COMPACT_ATOMS: atom_id res chain seq x y z
N MET A 1 12.52 -14.20 -0.61
CA MET A 1 12.06 -13.80 0.74
C MET A 1 11.12 -14.84 1.35
N ILE A 2 9.91 -15.04 0.82
CA ILE A 2 8.90 -15.94 1.40
C ILE A 2 9.44 -17.37 1.58
N ALA A 3 10.08 -17.92 0.54
CA ALA A 3 10.69 -19.24 0.61
C ALA A 3 11.70 -19.39 1.76
N ARG A 4 12.54 -18.37 2.02
CA ARG A 4 13.49 -18.37 3.16
C ARG A 4 12.79 -18.30 4.51
N ALA A 5 11.71 -17.54 4.62
CA ALA A 5 10.94 -17.47 5.86
C ALA A 5 10.21 -18.80 6.16
N LEU A 6 9.72 -19.47 5.12
CA LEU A 6 9.15 -20.82 5.20
C LEU A 6 10.20 -21.86 5.56
N ASP A 7 11.36 -21.85 4.91
CA ASP A 7 12.49 -22.72 5.25
C ASP A 7 12.88 -22.56 6.74
N LYS A 8 13.04 -21.31 7.20
CA LYS A 8 13.29 -21.00 8.62
C LYS A 8 12.13 -21.44 9.55
N PHE A 9 10.89 -21.47 9.06
CA PHE A 9 9.75 -21.95 9.82
C PHE A 9 9.81 -23.47 10.01
N PHE A 10 10.08 -24.23 8.95
CA PHE A 10 10.21 -25.69 9.04
C PHE A 10 11.45 -26.12 9.82
N ASN A 11 12.58 -25.44 9.65
CA ASN A 11 13.81 -25.73 10.39
C ASN A 11 13.67 -25.48 11.91
N LYS A 12 12.67 -24.68 12.33
CA LYS A 12 12.30 -24.47 13.73
C LYS A 12 11.24 -25.47 14.23
N GLY A 13 10.92 -26.50 13.46
CA GLY A 13 9.88 -27.48 13.78
C GLY A 13 8.45 -26.96 13.59
N GLY A 14 8.28 -25.87 12.81
CA GLY A 14 6.97 -25.33 12.48
C GLY A 14 6.13 -26.33 11.67
N LYS A 15 4.84 -26.44 12.00
CA LYS A 15 3.89 -27.36 11.35
C LYS A 15 2.70 -26.58 10.78
N PHE A 16 2.14 -27.08 9.68
CA PHE A 16 0.91 -26.52 9.12
C PHE A 16 -0.30 -27.06 9.88
N TYR A 17 -0.84 -26.22 10.76
CA TYR A 17 -2.12 -26.44 11.39
C TYR A 17 -3.04 -25.27 11.11
N PHE A 18 -4.30 -25.62 10.95
CA PHE A 18 -5.35 -24.67 10.67
C PHE A 18 -6.50 -24.92 11.64
N SER A 19 -6.88 -23.88 12.37
CA SER A 19 -8.02 -23.91 13.26
C SER A 19 -9.25 -23.27 12.60
N SER A 20 -10.43 -23.69 13.05
CA SER A 20 -11.69 -23.13 12.60
C SER A 20 -11.92 -21.79 13.29
N TYR A 21 -12.02 -20.73 12.49
CA TYR A 21 -12.32 -19.36 12.92
C TYR A 21 -13.76 -19.02 12.54
N SER A 22 -14.59 -18.79 13.57
CA SER A 22 -15.95 -18.29 13.41
C SER A 22 -16.05 -16.91 14.07
N PRO A 23 -15.91 -15.81 13.31
CA PRO A 23 -15.94 -14.45 13.86
C PRO A 23 -17.27 -14.09 14.52
N LEU A 24 -18.31 -14.91 14.34
CA LEU A 24 -19.66 -14.71 14.87
C LEU A 24 -20.00 -15.61 16.08
N ALA A 25 -19.05 -16.41 16.58
CA ALA A 25 -19.30 -17.36 17.67
C ALA A 25 -19.74 -16.70 19.00
N GLY A 26 -19.42 -15.41 19.20
CA GLY A 26 -19.83 -14.62 20.37
C GLY A 26 -21.21 -13.97 20.27
N LEU A 27 -21.81 -13.93 19.08
CA LEU A 27 -23.15 -13.36 18.86
C LEU A 27 -24.22 -14.44 19.08
N LYS A 28 -24.38 -14.87 20.33
CA LYS A 28 -25.50 -15.74 20.74
C LYS A 28 -26.81 -14.98 20.52
N GLY A 29 -27.53 -15.30 19.45
CA GLY A 29 -28.92 -14.85 19.23
C GLY A 29 -29.22 -14.25 17.86
N THR A 30 -28.24 -13.74 17.13
CA THR A 30 -28.49 -13.12 15.81
C THR A 30 -28.37 -14.15 14.69
N LYS A 31 -29.49 -14.81 14.37
CA LYS A 31 -29.65 -15.56 13.11
C LYS A 31 -29.60 -14.58 11.93
N GLY A 32 -28.39 -14.23 11.49
CA GLY A 32 -28.14 -13.43 10.29
C GLY A 32 -28.16 -11.92 10.53
N LEU A 33 -27.00 -11.34 10.81
CA LEU A 33 -26.79 -9.91 10.59
C LEU A 33 -26.44 -9.70 9.10
N ILE A 34 -27.33 -9.05 8.38
CA ILE A 34 -27.05 -8.44 7.07
C ILE A 34 -26.47 -7.06 7.37
N LEU A 35 -25.14 -6.93 7.37
CA LEU A 35 -24.49 -5.62 7.30
C LEU A 35 -24.50 -5.19 5.83
N GLY A 36 -25.46 -4.34 5.44
CA GLY A 36 -25.45 -3.66 4.13
C GLY A 36 -25.40 -4.57 2.90
N GLY A 37 -26.15 -5.68 2.89
CA GLY A 37 -26.25 -6.57 1.71
C GLY A 37 -25.14 -7.62 1.56
N LEU A 38 -24.13 -7.65 2.44
CA LEU A 38 -23.12 -8.71 2.45
C LEU A 38 -23.68 -9.99 3.10
N ARG A 39 -23.91 -11.01 2.26
CA ARG A 39 -24.27 -12.36 2.70
C ARG A 39 -23.06 -12.97 3.42
N VAL A 40 -23.02 -12.86 4.74
CA VAL A 40 -21.91 -13.45 5.53
C VAL A 40 -21.94 -14.96 5.35
N VAL A 41 -20.89 -15.49 4.74
CA VAL A 41 -20.74 -16.91 4.45
C VAL A 41 -20.72 -17.68 5.78
N LYS A 42 -21.66 -18.61 5.98
CA LYS A 42 -21.74 -19.50 7.16
C LYS A 42 -20.61 -20.55 7.23
N GLN A 43 -19.67 -20.53 6.29
CA GLN A 43 -18.57 -21.48 6.27
C GLN A 43 -17.53 -21.03 7.30
N PRO A 44 -17.07 -21.95 8.17
CA PRO A 44 -15.96 -21.64 9.06
C PRO A 44 -14.75 -21.20 8.24
N LEU A 45 -14.21 -20.03 8.57
CA LEU A 45 -12.95 -19.57 8.00
C LEU A 45 -11.82 -20.39 8.60
N SER A 46 -10.80 -20.69 7.82
CA SER A 46 -9.62 -21.40 8.31
C SER A 46 -8.55 -20.38 8.69
N ILE A 47 -8.03 -20.43 9.91
CA ILE A 47 -6.91 -19.58 10.35
C ILE A 47 -5.65 -20.42 10.51
N PHE A 48 -4.53 -19.92 9.97
CA PHE A 48 -3.24 -20.59 10.09
C PHE A 48 -2.63 -20.34 11.47
N ASP A 49 -2.51 -21.39 12.28
CA ASP A 49 -2.05 -21.28 13.68
C ASP A 49 -0.58 -20.85 13.77
N GLY A 50 0.24 -21.24 12.78
CA GLY A 50 1.65 -20.85 12.68
C GLY A 50 1.89 -19.43 12.17
N GLY A 51 0.84 -18.64 11.89
CA GLY A 51 0.94 -17.35 11.22
C GLY A 51 1.86 -16.35 11.94
N ARG A 52 1.81 -16.31 13.28
CA ARG A 52 2.65 -15.41 14.08
C ARG A 52 4.14 -15.76 13.99
N GLN A 53 4.47 -17.04 14.00
CA GLN A 53 5.85 -17.50 13.89
C GLN A 53 6.40 -17.27 12.48
N LEU A 54 5.59 -17.54 11.44
CA LEU A 54 5.95 -17.24 10.06
C LEU A 54 6.17 -15.73 9.85
N LEU A 55 5.30 -14.89 10.41
CA LEU A 55 5.45 -13.43 10.37
C LEU A 55 6.76 -13.00 11.04
N ALA A 56 7.09 -13.53 12.22
CA ALA A 56 8.34 -13.21 12.89
C ALA A 56 9.57 -13.60 12.04
N ASN A 57 9.52 -14.75 11.35
CA ASN A 57 10.58 -15.15 10.43
C ASN A 57 10.67 -14.23 9.21
N LEU A 58 9.53 -13.78 8.66
CA LEU A 58 9.49 -12.82 7.54
C LEU A 58 10.10 -11.47 7.94
N LEU A 59 9.74 -10.93 9.10
CA LEU A 59 10.25 -9.64 9.58
C LEU A 59 11.76 -9.66 9.87
N GLN A 60 12.32 -10.84 10.19
CA GLN A 60 13.77 -11.03 10.35
C GLN A 60 14.53 -11.20 9.02
N THR A 61 13.85 -11.09 7.87
CA THR A 61 14.52 -11.25 6.57
C THR A 61 15.43 -10.05 6.31
N ASN A 62 16.69 -10.33 5.99
CA ASN A 62 17.64 -9.36 5.47
C ASN A 62 18.45 -10.03 4.35
N ILE A 63 18.04 -9.80 3.10
CA ILE A 63 18.65 -10.45 1.93
C ILE A 63 18.86 -9.46 0.79
N SER A 64 19.85 -9.70 -0.05
CA SER A 64 19.99 -9.00 -1.32
C SER A 64 19.12 -9.68 -2.38
N GLY A 65 18.16 -8.94 -2.93
CA GLY A 65 17.36 -9.34 -4.10
C GLY A 65 17.85 -8.64 -5.38
N LEU A 66 17.14 -8.89 -6.49
CA LEU A 66 17.44 -8.27 -7.79
C LEU A 66 17.40 -6.73 -7.75
N THR A 67 16.47 -6.16 -6.98
CA THR A 67 16.28 -4.71 -6.87
C THR A 67 16.95 -4.10 -5.63
N GLY A 68 17.91 -4.81 -5.03
CA GLY A 68 18.61 -4.39 -3.83
C GLY A 68 18.15 -5.10 -2.55
N LEU A 69 18.43 -4.48 -1.41
CA LEU A 69 18.21 -5.10 -0.10
C LEU A 69 16.71 -5.21 0.24
N VAL A 70 16.27 -6.42 0.56
CA VAL A 70 14.90 -6.76 0.97
C VAL A 70 14.90 -7.02 2.47
N GLY A 71 14.18 -6.18 3.20
CA GLY A 71 13.98 -6.29 4.64
C GLY A 71 12.87 -5.36 5.14
N PHE A 72 12.59 -5.44 6.44
CA PHE A 72 11.51 -4.71 7.09
C PHE A 72 12.01 -3.86 8.27
N ASN A 73 11.39 -2.70 8.47
CA ASN A 73 11.55 -1.84 9.64
C ASN A 73 10.77 -2.40 10.84
N HIS A 74 10.97 -1.80 12.03
CA HIS A 74 10.31 -2.21 13.27
C HIS A 74 8.78 -2.07 13.21
N ASP A 75 8.28 -1.12 12.41
CA ASP A 75 6.85 -0.89 12.13
C ASP A 75 6.28 -1.83 11.05
N ARG A 76 7.07 -2.82 10.58
CA ARG A 76 6.73 -3.78 9.52
C ARG A 76 6.67 -3.18 8.12
N SER A 77 7.10 -1.94 7.93
CA SER A 77 7.24 -1.34 6.59
C SER A 77 8.46 -1.90 5.85
N VAL A 78 8.41 -1.92 4.52
CA VAL A 78 9.56 -2.35 3.69
C VAL A 78 10.67 -1.31 3.77
N ILE A 79 11.90 -1.75 3.98
CA ILE A 79 13.08 -0.89 3.90
C ILE A 79 13.23 -0.40 2.46
N ARG A 80 13.49 0.89 2.27
CA ARG A 80 13.79 1.47 0.95
C ARG A 80 12.67 1.25 -0.08
N PRO A 81 11.43 1.68 0.23
CA PRO A 81 10.30 1.46 -0.64
C PRO A 81 10.47 2.20 -1.97
N SER A 82 9.95 1.58 -3.02
CA SER A 82 9.89 2.18 -4.34
C SER A 82 8.69 1.72 -5.13
N PHE A 83 8.16 2.61 -5.96
CA PHE A 83 6.88 2.43 -6.65
C PHE A 83 6.97 2.94 -8.08
N ASP A 84 6.22 2.30 -8.98
CA ASP A 84 5.95 2.86 -10.29
C ASP A 84 4.75 3.79 -10.21
N ILE A 85 4.91 5.00 -10.76
CA ILE A 85 3.83 5.98 -10.89
C ILE A 85 3.12 5.70 -12.19
N ILE A 86 1.86 5.31 -12.12
CA ILE A 86 1.02 4.98 -13.27
C ILE A 86 -0.11 6.01 -13.40
N SER A 87 -0.37 6.46 -14.63
CA SER A 87 -1.60 7.17 -14.99
C SER A 87 -2.53 6.19 -15.67
N VAL A 88 -3.80 6.20 -15.28
CA VAL A 88 -4.85 5.42 -15.95
C VAL A 88 -5.80 6.41 -16.60
N VAL A 89 -5.90 6.35 -17.93
CA VAL A 89 -6.81 7.18 -18.71
C VAL A 89 -7.73 6.27 -19.48
N VAL A 90 -9.04 6.45 -19.26
CA VAL A 90 -10.08 5.52 -19.72
C VAL A 90 -9.78 4.11 -19.20
N ASN A 91 -9.30 3.21 -20.07
CA ASN A 91 -8.98 1.82 -19.74
C ASN A 91 -7.51 1.45 -20.00
N GLN A 92 -6.65 2.45 -20.28
CA GLN A 92 -5.23 2.23 -20.56
C GLN A 92 -4.36 2.85 -19.46
N GLY A 93 -3.45 2.02 -18.94
CA GLY A 93 -2.45 2.43 -17.96
C GLY A 93 -1.11 2.76 -18.62
N TRP A 94 -0.54 3.90 -18.28
CA TRP A 94 0.78 4.35 -18.73
C TRP A 94 1.68 4.60 -17.53
N VAL A 95 2.89 4.01 -17.53
CA VAL A 95 3.90 4.30 -16.51
C VAL A 95 4.47 5.70 -16.79
N LEU A 96 4.22 6.64 -15.88
CA LEU A 96 4.71 8.01 -15.93
C LEU A 96 6.14 8.13 -15.41
N GLY A 97 6.53 7.24 -14.50
CA GLY A 97 7.83 7.29 -13.87
C GLY A 97 7.93 6.36 -12.69
N TYR A 98 8.99 6.56 -11.92
CA TYR A 98 9.35 5.74 -10.77
C TYR A 98 9.64 6.66 -9.59
N TRP A 99 9.19 6.27 -8.41
CA TRP A 99 9.46 6.97 -7.16
C TRP A 99 10.21 6.07 -6.19
N SER A 100 11.20 6.62 -5.50
CA SER A 100 11.83 5.96 -4.35
C SER A 100 11.99 6.94 -3.20
N ASN A 101 12.12 6.42 -1.97
CA ASN A 101 12.41 7.27 -0.82
C ASN A 101 13.80 7.95 -0.91
N HIS A 102 14.69 7.51 -1.80
CA HIS A 102 16.02 8.09 -1.96
C HIS A 102 15.97 9.23 -2.98
N SER A 103 15.53 8.92 -4.19
CA SER A 103 15.66 9.83 -5.32
C SER A 103 14.43 10.71 -5.58
N GLY A 104 13.28 10.41 -4.97
CA GLY A 104 12.01 11.04 -5.33
C GLY A 104 11.50 10.56 -6.69
N PRO A 105 10.58 11.30 -7.35
CA PRO A 105 10.00 10.93 -8.64
C PRO A 105 10.98 11.15 -9.80
N LEU A 106 11.15 10.15 -10.68
CA LEU A 106 12.00 10.20 -11.88
C LEU A 106 11.32 9.58 -13.10
N ILE A 107 11.72 9.99 -14.30
CA ILE A 107 11.34 9.35 -15.56
C ILE A 107 12.03 7.99 -15.60
N SER A 108 11.23 6.93 -15.76
CA SER A 108 11.59 5.50 -15.78
C SER A 108 13.10 5.19 -15.82
N LEU A 109 13.68 4.89 -14.66
CA LEU A 109 15.05 4.42 -14.50
C LEU A 109 15.12 2.89 -14.63
N SER A 110 14.73 2.30 -15.77
CA SER A 110 14.92 0.86 -16.00
C SER A 110 16.40 0.43 -15.84
N ARG A 111 17.34 1.37 -15.91
CA ARG A 111 18.79 1.15 -15.85
C ARG A 111 19.48 1.50 -14.51
N LEU A 112 18.78 2.04 -13.51
CA LEU A 112 19.39 2.46 -12.23
C LEU A 112 18.80 1.78 -10.98
N ARG A 113 17.77 0.92 -11.13
CA ARG A 113 17.08 0.28 -9.98
C ARG A 113 18.04 -0.46 -9.04
N GLU A 114 19.08 -1.08 -9.56
CA GLU A 114 20.06 -1.85 -8.78
C GLU A 114 21.10 -0.98 -8.07
N THR A 115 21.43 0.20 -8.62
CA THR A 115 22.51 1.08 -8.14
C THR A 115 22.03 2.39 -7.53
N LEU A 116 20.71 2.62 -7.47
CA LEU A 116 20.10 3.84 -6.94
C LEU A 116 20.59 4.19 -5.53
N TYR A 117 20.70 3.18 -4.67
CA TYR A 117 21.17 3.34 -3.30
C TYR A 117 22.70 3.31 -3.13
N ALA A 118 23.45 3.07 -4.22
CA ALA A 118 24.91 3.16 -4.20
C ALA A 118 25.39 4.61 -4.41
N LYS A 119 24.52 5.49 -4.91
CA LYS A 119 24.82 6.91 -5.14
C LYS A 119 24.35 7.79 -3.97
N PRO A 120 25.01 8.94 -3.73
CA PRO A 120 24.55 9.91 -2.74
C PRO A 120 23.09 10.34 -3.00
N LEU A 121 22.41 10.71 -1.92
CA LEU A 121 21.05 11.25 -1.97
C LEU A 121 21.03 12.49 -2.88
N ASN A 122 20.24 12.44 -3.96
CA ASN A 122 20.06 13.57 -4.86
C ASN A 122 18.57 13.82 -5.08
N ARG A 123 18.02 14.77 -4.30
CA ARG A 123 16.62 15.21 -4.36
C ARG A 123 16.48 16.62 -4.96
N SER A 124 17.43 17.05 -5.79
CA SER A 124 17.27 18.32 -6.50
C SER A 124 15.99 18.30 -7.34
N SER A 125 15.22 19.38 -7.32
CA SER A 125 14.03 19.54 -8.16
C SER A 125 14.36 19.42 -9.64
N SER A 126 15.58 19.79 -10.04
CA SER A 126 16.09 19.64 -11.40
C SER A 126 16.26 18.20 -11.86
N ASN A 127 16.22 17.22 -10.94
CA ASN A 127 16.34 15.79 -11.23
C ASN A 127 15.01 15.06 -11.03
N GLN A 128 13.96 15.77 -10.59
CA GLN A 128 12.65 15.21 -10.30
C GLN A 128 11.69 15.46 -11.46
N HIS A 129 11.71 14.53 -12.42
CA HIS A 129 10.88 14.63 -13.62
C HIS A 129 9.97 13.43 -13.73
N LEU A 130 8.76 13.63 -14.24
CA LEU A 130 7.87 12.56 -14.68
C LEU A 130 7.56 12.77 -16.15
N ARG A 131 7.15 11.70 -16.83
CA ARG A 131 6.62 11.84 -18.19
C ARG A 131 5.36 12.72 -18.14
N SER A 132 5.08 13.42 -19.24
CA SER A 132 3.89 14.29 -19.35
C SER A 132 2.64 13.53 -18.92
N VAL A 133 1.89 14.13 -18.00
CA VAL A 133 0.66 13.55 -17.43
C VAL A 133 -0.53 14.08 -18.21
N VAL A 134 -1.43 13.17 -18.59
CA VAL A 134 -2.76 13.53 -19.12
C VAL A 134 -3.75 13.44 -17.98
N TRP A 135 -4.43 14.55 -17.71
CA TRP A 135 -5.42 14.69 -16.65
C TRP A 135 -6.82 14.31 -17.14
N LEU A 136 -7.72 14.10 -16.18
CA LEU A 136 -9.15 13.94 -16.43
C LEU A 136 -9.63 15.16 -17.25
N ARG A 137 -10.39 14.93 -18.33
CA ARG A 137 -10.70 15.86 -19.44
C ARG A 137 -9.68 15.93 -20.59
N ASN A 138 -8.71 15.01 -20.63
CA ASN A 138 -7.75 14.88 -21.74
C ASN A 138 -6.90 16.14 -21.94
N THR A 139 -6.52 16.80 -20.84
CA THR A 139 -5.62 17.97 -20.85
C THR A 139 -4.25 17.59 -20.28
N THR A 140 -3.18 18.16 -20.80
CA THR A 140 -1.82 18.06 -20.22
C THR A 140 -1.53 19.19 -19.25
N GLU A 141 -2.41 20.20 -19.18
CA GLU A 141 -2.29 21.29 -18.23
C GLU A 141 -2.51 20.75 -16.82
N LYS A 142 -1.54 21.00 -15.93
CA LYS A 142 -1.63 20.59 -14.53
C LYS A 142 -2.79 21.35 -13.88
N PRO A 143 -3.79 20.65 -13.33
CA PRO A 143 -4.91 21.31 -12.69
C PRO A 143 -4.42 22.12 -11.49
N HIS A 144 -5.01 23.29 -11.30
CA HIS A 144 -4.92 24.01 -10.04
C HIS A 144 -5.55 23.12 -8.96
N GLY A 145 -4.82 22.86 -7.87
CA GLY A 145 -5.18 21.85 -6.87
C GLY A 145 -6.43 22.22 -6.07
N TRP A 146 -6.27 22.58 -4.79
CA TRP A 146 -7.35 23.20 -4.05
C TRP A 146 -7.47 24.66 -4.49
N GLU A 147 -8.53 24.98 -5.22
CA GLU A 147 -8.89 26.36 -5.53
C GLU A 147 -10.00 26.80 -4.57
N PHE A 148 -9.84 27.97 -3.96
CA PHE A 148 -10.95 28.59 -3.24
C PHE A 148 -12.07 28.83 -4.25
N SER A 149 -13.28 28.41 -3.90
CA SER A 149 -14.45 28.53 -4.74
C SER A 149 -14.78 30.02 -5.01
N ASN A 150 -14.11 30.66 -5.96
CA ASN A 150 -14.35 32.06 -6.37
C ASN A 150 -15.68 32.23 -7.13
N ASN A 151 -16.50 31.20 -7.18
CA ASN A 151 -17.84 31.15 -7.77
C ASN A 151 -18.89 31.94 -6.95
N ASN A 152 -18.46 32.97 -6.21
CA ASN A 152 -19.29 33.88 -5.41
C ASN A 152 -20.28 33.16 -4.47
N ARG A 153 -20.02 31.90 -4.13
CA ARG A 153 -20.87 31.15 -3.18
C ARG A 153 -20.43 31.54 -1.78
N PRO A 154 -21.29 32.22 -0.99
CA PRO A 154 -20.93 32.57 0.36
C PRO A 154 -20.71 31.30 1.19
N LEU A 155 -19.74 31.36 2.10
CA LEU A 155 -19.53 30.33 3.11
C LEU A 155 -20.83 30.15 3.91
N ARG A 156 -21.30 28.91 4.01
CA ARG A 156 -22.42 28.57 4.89
C ARG A 156 -21.86 28.21 6.26
N ILE A 157 -22.24 28.98 7.27
CA ILE A 157 -21.86 28.75 8.66
C ILE A 157 -23.13 28.31 9.38
N GLU A 158 -23.13 27.08 9.90
CA GLU A 158 -24.21 26.58 10.75
C GLU A 158 -23.84 26.83 12.21
N VAL A 159 -24.75 27.46 12.95
CA VAL A 159 -24.60 27.74 14.38
C VAL A 159 -25.63 26.88 15.12
N PRO A 160 -25.22 26.03 16.09
CA PRO A 160 -26.15 25.27 16.91
C PRO A 160 -27.03 26.23 17.72
N LEU A 161 -28.33 26.00 17.73
CA LEU A 161 -29.25 26.69 18.65
C LEU A 161 -29.27 25.92 19.96
N ASP A 162 -29.01 26.61 21.08
CA ASP A 162 -29.17 26.03 22.40
C ASP A 162 -30.65 25.66 22.62
N HIS A 163 -30.89 24.40 22.98
CA HIS A 163 -32.23 23.91 23.35
C HIS A 163 -32.60 24.52 24.70
N VAL A 164 -33.67 25.34 24.74
CA VAL A 164 -34.34 25.82 25.96
C VAL A 164 -35.61 25.02 26.18
#